data_AF-A0A9X9S661-F1
#
_entry.id   AF-A0A9X9S661-F1
#
_cell.length_a   1.000
_cell.length_b   1.000
_cell.length_c   1.000
_cell.angle_alpha   90.00
_cell.angle_beta   90.00
_cell.angle_gamma   90.00
#
_symmetry.space_group_name_H-M   'P 1'
#
loop_
_entity.id
_entity.type
_entity.pdbx_description
1 polymer ?
#
loop_
_entity_poly.entity_id
_entity_poly.type
_entity_poly.pdbx_seq_one_letter_code
_entity_poly.pdbx_strand_id
1 'polypeptide(L)'
;MKSFNIAEKLRDLETEVGTLSPMQKILLGTDGSVTALLENALDCEVTVHTISQEVVPADKHAAVSLEIPEGEPVNHRIVTLNEGEDGKVLLYAASDTPLSRLAPSFKDDLMRADIPIGRIMRMHQIESRRELDDVRVCRAGTRVSGILGTFRHEPLLSRRYRIITGGEPLIAIRETFPCSHFTDESRVIVEAPARIHMGLIDMNGSSGRVDGGIGLSVEDPAVVIEAKRSSDIRVRSDNGNCDRIQKTAERVLTALGVQGGAEITLHRTYPGHIGLGSGTQVSLATARAICELYRPLPVREMAAVAGRGGTSGIGTAVFESGGFILDGGHRFGPSGAKSDFRPSSASGGVKPAPVLFRHPFPDDWRILLATPAIPEGASGKAEVDIFRQYCPVPVGEVQALCHTVMMQMLPGIIEKDLDLFGTAVNAVQSLGLKKVELGLQPPLVHDLITALRDTGAAGVGLSSFGPTVYAIGDTGMQDTLRTAEEVMGETGGSVVLTRACNHGAEMRAAP
;
A
#
# COMPACT_ATOMS: atom_id res chain seq x y z
N MET A 1 5.13 -38.05 7.40
CA MET A 1 5.15 -36.62 7.04
C MET A 1 6.06 -36.44 5.84
N LYS A 2 5.64 -35.73 4.77
CA LYS A 2 6.57 -35.31 3.72
C LYS A 2 7.63 -34.41 4.38
N SER A 3 8.91 -34.69 4.17
CA SER A 3 9.99 -33.83 4.70
C SER A 3 9.80 -32.42 4.15
N PHE A 4 9.88 -31.41 5.01
CA PHE A 4 9.81 -30.01 4.59
C PHE A 4 10.93 -29.73 3.57
N ASN A 5 10.56 -29.42 2.33
CA ASN A 5 11.51 -29.17 1.25
C ASN A 5 11.86 -27.68 1.18
N ILE A 6 12.85 -27.26 1.97
CA ILE A 6 13.29 -25.86 2.01
C ILE A 6 13.72 -25.35 0.63
N ALA A 7 14.37 -26.17 -0.20
CA ALA A 7 14.85 -25.75 -1.50
C ALA A 7 13.71 -25.40 -2.47
N GLU A 8 12.59 -26.12 -2.38
CA GLU A 8 11.37 -25.81 -3.14
C GLU A 8 10.72 -24.52 -2.65
N LYS A 9 10.56 -24.38 -1.32
CA LYS A 9 10.01 -23.17 -0.71
C LYS A 9 10.82 -21.92 -1.07
N LEU A 10 12.14 -21.98 -1.04
CA LEU A 10 12.99 -20.85 -1.43
C LEU A 10 12.79 -20.45 -2.91
N ARG A 11 12.57 -21.42 -3.82
CA ARG A 11 12.26 -21.12 -5.23
C ARG A 11 10.90 -20.45 -5.40
N ASP A 12 9.91 -20.88 -4.61
CA ASP A 12 8.58 -20.26 -4.60
C ASP A 12 8.68 -18.80 -4.14
N LEU A 13 9.44 -18.53 -3.06
CA LEU A 13 9.69 -17.16 -2.60
C LEU A 13 10.40 -16.32 -3.66
N GLU A 14 11.39 -16.87 -4.35
CA GLU A 14 12.11 -16.16 -5.41
C GLU A 14 11.21 -15.79 -6.61
N THR A 15 10.11 -16.52 -6.79
CA THR A 15 9.08 -16.19 -7.78
C THR A 15 8.23 -15.00 -7.32
N GLU A 16 7.99 -14.86 -6.01
CA GLU A 16 7.18 -13.80 -5.41
C GLU A 16 7.95 -12.49 -5.21
N VAL A 17 9.14 -12.54 -4.61
CA VAL A 17 9.90 -11.33 -4.20
C VAL A 17 11.17 -11.07 -5.02
N GLY A 18 11.46 -11.93 -6.00
CA GLY A 18 12.69 -11.89 -6.78
C GLY A 18 13.86 -12.62 -6.12
N THR A 19 15.05 -12.51 -6.69
CA THR A 19 16.22 -13.29 -6.25
C THR A 19 16.59 -12.98 -4.80
N LEU A 20 16.66 -14.04 -3.99
CA LEU A 20 17.09 -13.98 -2.60
C LEU A 20 18.62 -14.03 -2.52
N SER A 21 19.20 -13.25 -1.62
CA SER A 21 20.64 -13.31 -1.35
C SER A 21 21.04 -14.66 -0.70
N PRO A 22 22.31 -15.07 -0.78
CA PRO A 22 22.80 -16.23 -0.05
C PRO A 22 22.50 -16.14 1.46
N MET A 23 22.66 -14.96 2.04
CA MET A 23 22.41 -14.74 3.46
C MET A 23 20.92 -14.89 3.81
N GLN A 24 20.01 -14.37 2.99
CA GLN A 24 18.57 -14.57 3.15
C GLN A 24 18.20 -16.05 3.09
N LYS A 25 18.76 -16.80 2.13
CA LYS A 25 18.54 -18.26 2.01
C LYS A 25 19.05 -19.01 3.23
N ILE A 26 20.22 -18.65 3.76
CA ILE A 26 20.79 -19.23 4.98
C ILE A 26 19.89 -18.93 6.18
N LEU A 27 19.51 -17.67 6.39
CA LEU A 27 18.63 -17.28 7.50
C LEU A 27 17.29 -17.99 7.43
N LEU A 28 16.69 -18.15 6.24
CA LEU A 28 15.43 -18.86 6.08
C LEU A 28 15.54 -20.38 6.31
N GLY A 29 16.67 -20.99 5.95
CA GLY A 29 16.85 -22.44 5.96
C GLY A 29 17.65 -23.01 7.15
N THR A 30 18.29 -22.18 7.96
CA THR A 30 19.18 -22.65 9.03
C THR A 30 18.45 -23.29 10.21
N ASP A 31 19.02 -24.37 10.73
CA ASP A 31 18.69 -25.02 11.99
C ASP A 31 19.59 -24.57 13.16
N GLY A 32 20.46 -23.59 12.92
CA GLY A 32 21.38 -22.99 13.89
C GLY A 32 20.79 -21.80 14.66
N SER A 33 21.62 -21.19 15.51
CA SER A 33 21.27 -19.94 16.20
C SER A 33 21.40 -18.76 15.24
N VAL A 34 20.31 -18.07 14.94
CA VAL A 34 20.33 -16.87 14.08
C VAL A 34 21.18 -15.77 14.69
N THR A 35 21.14 -15.56 16.00
CA THR A 35 22.01 -14.59 16.68
C THR A 35 23.48 -14.81 16.34
N ALA A 36 23.96 -16.06 16.42
CA ALA A 36 25.36 -16.37 16.14
C ALA A 36 25.71 -16.23 14.65
N LEU A 37 24.77 -16.55 13.75
CA LEU A 37 24.98 -16.36 12.31
C LEU A 37 25.06 -14.88 11.95
N LEU A 38 24.21 -14.05 12.54
CA LEU A 38 24.22 -12.60 12.34
C LEU A 38 25.49 -11.97 12.92
N GLU A 39 25.91 -12.36 14.13
CA GLU A 39 27.16 -11.89 14.74
C GLU A 39 28.37 -12.16 13.83
N ASN A 40 28.45 -13.39 13.28
CA ASN A 40 29.55 -13.77 12.39
C ASN A 40 29.49 -13.10 11.01
N ALA A 41 28.29 -12.88 10.47
CA ALA A 41 28.13 -12.36 9.11
C ALA A 41 28.21 -10.84 9.03
N LEU A 42 27.79 -10.14 10.09
CA LEU A 42 27.79 -8.67 10.17
C LEU A 42 29.01 -8.12 10.91
N ASP A 43 29.83 -8.99 11.52
CA ASP A 43 30.98 -8.62 12.35
C ASP A 43 30.59 -7.61 13.46
N CYS A 44 29.43 -7.84 14.07
CA CYS A 44 28.87 -6.98 15.10
C CYS A 44 28.29 -7.80 16.26
N GLU A 45 28.20 -7.20 17.45
CA GLU A 45 27.41 -7.79 18.52
C GLU A 45 25.92 -7.73 18.15
N VAL A 46 25.18 -8.82 18.42
CA VAL A 46 23.73 -8.84 18.23
C VAL A 46 23.05 -8.90 19.60
N THR A 47 22.30 -7.86 19.91
CA THR A 47 21.55 -7.73 21.16
C THR A 47 20.09 -8.16 20.95
N VAL A 48 19.42 -8.49 22.05
CA VAL A 48 17.98 -8.79 22.08
C VAL A 48 17.29 -7.71 22.87
N HIS A 49 16.29 -7.05 22.28
CA HIS A 49 15.39 -6.17 23.03
C HIS A 49 14.00 -6.79 23.10
N THR A 50 13.45 -6.93 24.30
CA THR A 50 12.07 -7.40 24.46
C THR A 50 11.07 -6.28 24.27
N ILE A 51 10.15 -6.48 23.34
CA ILE A 51 9.01 -5.59 23.09
C ILE A 51 7.88 -5.93 24.06
N SER A 52 7.60 -7.23 24.24
CA SER A 52 6.57 -7.69 25.18
C SER A 52 6.86 -9.12 25.59
N GLN A 53 6.57 -9.44 26.85
CA GLN A 53 6.66 -10.80 27.37
C GLN A 53 5.53 -11.03 28.39
N GLU A 54 4.62 -11.93 28.07
CA GLU A 54 3.39 -12.15 28.84
C GLU A 54 3.05 -13.64 28.90
N VAL A 55 2.36 -14.06 29.96
CA VAL A 55 1.78 -15.39 30.04
C VAL A 55 0.36 -15.32 29.51
N VAL A 56 0.12 -16.00 28.40
CA VAL A 56 -1.17 -16.00 27.69
C VAL A 56 -1.67 -17.44 27.49
N PRO A 57 -2.99 -17.66 27.36
CA PRO A 57 -3.51 -18.95 26.93
C PRO A 57 -3.04 -19.26 25.50
N ALA A 58 -2.59 -20.49 25.25
CA ALA A 58 -2.20 -20.93 23.92
C ALA A 58 -3.39 -20.83 22.95
N ASP A 59 -3.20 -20.06 21.86
CA ASP A 59 -4.15 -20.03 20.76
C ASP A 59 -4.09 -21.33 19.94
N LYS A 60 -5.02 -21.49 18.99
CA LYS A 60 -5.08 -22.65 18.10
C LYS A 60 -3.77 -22.92 17.35
N HIS A 61 -3.03 -21.87 16.96
CA HIS A 61 -1.77 -22.02 16.23
C HIS A 61 -0.66 -22.51 17.17
N ALA A 62 -0.50 -21.87 18.32
CA ALA A 62 0.47 -22.24 19.34
C ALA A 62 0.23 -23.67 19.87
N ALA A 63 -1.03 -24.03 20.13
CA ALA A 63 -1.43 -25.37 20.58
C ALA A 63 -1.01 -26.46 19.59
N VAL A 64 -1.26 -26.24 18.28
CA VAL A 64 -0.86 -27.17 17.22
C VAL A 64 0.66 -27.24 17.08
N SER A 65 1.36 -26.10 17.05
CA SER A 65 2.81 -26.06 16.91
C SER A 65 3.52 -26.72 18.10
N LEU A 66 3.05 -26.47 19.32
CA LEU A 66 3.65 -26.99 20.55
C LEU A 66 3.14 -28.37 20.94
N GLU A 67 2.13 -28.93 20.28
CA GLU A 67 1.51 -30.20 20.67
C GLU A 67 1.02 -30.16 22.13
N ILE A 68 0.26 -29.12 22.46
CA ILE A 68 -0.38 -28.89 23.77
C ILE A 68 -1.88 -28.56 23.59
N PRO A 69 -2.73 -28.72 24.62
CA PRO A 69 -4.11 -28.25 24.59
C PRO A 69 -4.24 -26.74 24.36
N GLU A 70 -5.27 -26.34 23.61
CA GLU A 70 -5.67 -24.94 23.50
C GLU A 70 -6.02 -24.39 24.89
N GLY A 71 -5.57 -23.17 25.20
CA GLY A 71 -5.75 -22.55 26.51
C GLY A 71 -4.66 -22.86 27.55
N GLU A 72 -3.74 -23.80 27.27
CA GLU A 72 -2.62 -24.05 28.18
C GLU A 72 -1.72 -22.79 28.31
N PRO A 73 -1.27 -22.41 29.51
CA PRO A 73 -0.44 -21.21 29.68
C PRO A 73 0.92 -21.31 28.98
N VAL A 74 1.17 -20.38 28.06
CA VAL A 74 2.45 -20.22 27.37
C VAL A 74 3.07 -18.87 27.70
N ASN A 75 4.40 -18.84 27.83
CA ASN A 75 5.17 -17.60 27.78
C ASN A 75 5.23 -17.14 26.32
N HIS A 76 4.49 -16.08 26.01
CA HIS A 76 4.53 -15.41 24.72
C HIS A 76 5.51 -14.24 24.78
N ARG A 77 6.59 -14.33 24.01
CA ARG A 77 7.68 -13.34 24.00
C ARG A 77 7.86 -12.79 22.60
N ILE A 78 7.86 -11.47 22.49
CA ILE A 78 8.14 -10.72 21.25
C ILE A 78 9.41 -9.92 21.46
N VAL A 79 10.39 -10.10 20.58
CA VAL A 79 11.69 -9.43 20.66
C VAL A 79 12.13 -8.89 19.31
N THR A 80 13.09 -7.98 19.33
CA THR A 80 13.93 -7.67 18.17
C THR A 80 15.35 -8.14 18.39
N LEU A 81 16.01 -8.54 17.30
CA LEU A 81 17.47 -8.59 17.25
C LEU A 81 18.00 -7.31 16.64
N ASN A 82 19.00 -6.69 17.25
CA ASN A 82 19.54 -5.41 16.81
C ASN A 82 21.07 -5.48 16.66
N GLU A 83 21.63 -4.63 15.81
CA GLU A 83 23.09 -4.40 15.74
C GLU A 83 23.54 -3.61 16.99
N GLY A 84 24.11 -4.27 17.99
CA GLY A 84 24.47 -3.62 19.26
C GLY A 84 23.26 -3.08 20.04
N GLU A 85 23.50 -2.27 21.08
CA GLU A 85 22.43 -1.75 21.96
C GLU A 85 21.58 -0.64 21.31
N ASP A 86 22.15 0.18 20.43
CA ASP A 86 21.43 1.33 19.84
C ASP A 86 21.34 1.28 18.31
N GLY A 87 21.72 0.15 17.70
CA GLY A 87 21.74 0.03 16.25
C GLY A 87 20.43 -0.44 15.64
N LYS A 88 20.52 -0.74 14.35
CA LYS A 88 19.37 -1.05 13.51
C LYS A 88 18.71 -2.36 13.94
N VAL A 89 17.39 -2.39 13.89
CA VAL A 89 16.60 -3.62 14.02
C VAL A 89 16.88 -4.54 12.82
N LEU A 90 17.44 -5.71 13.09
CA LEU A 90 17.78 -6.72 12.09
C LEU A 90 16.60 -7.65 11.78
N LEU A 91 15.93 -8.11 12.84
CA LEU A 91 14.76 -8.97 12.71
C LEU A 91 13.82 -8.85 13.91
N TYR A 92 12.57 -9.22 13.65
CA TYR A 92 11.49 -9.33 14.61
C TYR A 92 11.21 -10.81 14.87
N ALA A 93 11.15 -11.22 16.14
CA ALA A 93 10.85 -12.60 16.52
C ALA A 93 9.72 -12.69 17.54
N ALA A 94 8.86 -13.68 17.36
CA ALA A 94 7.84 -14.06 18.33
C ALA A 94 8.03 -15.54 18.70
N SER A 95 7.94 -15.85 19.99
CA SER A 95 8.07 -17.22 20.48
C SER A 95 7.03 -17.56 21.54
N ASP A 96 6.53 -18.79 21.48
CA ASP A 96 5.63 -19.38 22.47
C ASP A 96 6.31 -20.56 23.15
N THR A 97 6.26 -20.61 24.49
CA THR A 97 6.87 -21.68 25.30
C THR A 97 5.89 -22.14 26.39
N PRO A 98 5.50 -23.43 26.45
CA PRO A 98 4.61 -23.94 27.49
C PRO A 98 5.33 -23.96 28.83
N LEU A 99 4.73 -23.31 29.83
CA LEU A 99 5.35 -23.19 31.16
C LEU A 99 5.44 -24.54 31.88
N SER A 100 4.57 -25.48 31.53
CA SER A 100 4.49 -26.84 32.07
C SER A 100 5.74 -27.68 31.76
N ARG A 101 6.43 -27.39 30.66
CA ARG A 101 7.61 -28.13 30.20
C ARG A 101 8.95 -27.54 30.66
N LEU A 102 8.94 -26.45 31.43
CA LEU A 102 10.16 -25.75 31.84
C LEU A 102 10.62 -26.19 33.23
N ALA A 103 11.89 -26.58 33.33
CA ALA A 103 12.57 -26.70 34.62
C ALA A 103 12.62 -25.32 35.32
N PRO A 104 12.54 -25.25 36.68
CA PRO A 104 12.47 -23.96 37.40
C PRO A 104 13.59 -22.99 37.05
N SER A 105 14.84 -23.45 37.01
CA SER A 105 15.99 -22.59 36.70
C SER A 105 15.98 -22.06 35.26
N PHE A 106 15.54 -22.88 34.30
CA PHE A 106 15.39 -22.46 32.91
C PHE A 106 14.23 -21.48 32.74
N LYS A 107 13.13 -21.72 33.46
CA LYS A 107 11.98 -20.81 33.50
C LYS A 107 12.41 -19.44 34.01
N ASP A 108 13.15 -19.37 35.11
CA ASP A 108 13.59 -18.10 35.69
C ASP A 108 14.41 -17.28 34.69
N ASP A 109 15.37 -17.89 34.00
CA ASP A 109 16.17 -17.21 32.97
C ASP A 109 15.38 -16.86 31.72
N LEU A 110 14.44 -17.71 31.28
CA LEU A 110 13.57 -17.42 30.12
C LEU A 110 12.61 -16.27 30.41
N MET A 111 12.20 -16.11 31.67
CA MET A 111 11.38 -14.99 32.13
C MET A 111 12.17 -13.68 32.27
N ARG A 112 13.50 -13.70 32.09
CA ARG A 112 14.32 -12.48 32.00
C ARG A 112 14.28 -11.92 30.58
N ALA A 113 13.85 -10.67 30.47
CA ALA A 113 13.50 -10.04 29.21
C ALA A 113 14.65 -9.99 28.19
N ASP A 114 15.91 -9.78 28.57
CA ASP A 114 16.94 -9.40 27.58
C ASP A 114 17.98 -10.48 27.30
N ILE A 115 17.71 -11.74 27.68
CA ILE A 115 18.61 -12.86 27.36
C ILE A 115 18.10 -13.61 26.11
N PRO A 116 18.92 -13.77 25.05
CA PRO A 116 18.52 -14.56 23.88
C PRO A 116 18.27 -16.02 24.22
N ILE A 117 17.19 -16.61 23.67
CA ILE A 117 16.82 -18.02 23.91
C ILE A 117 18.01 -18.96 23.63
N GLY A 118 18.75 -18.73 22.54
CA GLY A 118 19.92 -19.53 22.20
C GLY A 118 21.04 -19.48 23.25
N ARG A 119 21.23 -18.35 23.96
CA ARG A 119 22.21 -18.23 25.06
C ARG A 119 21.71 -18.95 26.31
N ILE A 120 20.43 -18.82 26.66
CA ILE A 120 19.81 -19.54 27.78
C ILE A 120 19.95 -21.05 27.58
N MET A 121 19.64 -21.57 26.40
CA MET A 121 19.77 -23.00 26.10
C MET A 121 21.20 -23.52 26.27
N ARG A 122 22.22 -22.72 25.93
CA ARG A 122 23.63 -23.08 26.14
C ARG A 122 24.01 -23.06 27.62
N MET A 123 23.57 -22.06 28.38
CA MET A 123 23.82 -21.96 29.82
C MET A 123 23.31 -23.19 30.58
N HIS A 124 22.13 -23.69 30.19
CA HIS A 124 21.51 -24.89 30.77
C HIS A 124 21.88 -26.19 30.06
N GLN A 125 22.82 -26.15 29.10
CA GLN A 125 23.30 -27.32 28.33
C GLN A 125 22.18 -28.17 27.73
N ILE A 126 21.12 -27.51 27.21
CA ILE A 126 19.95 -28.20 26.66
C ILE A 126 20.28 -28.78 25.29
N GLU A 127 20.29 -30.10 25.20
CA GLU A 127 20.31 -30.82 23.93
C GLU A 127 18.98 -30.63 23.21
N SER A 128 19.04 -30.12 21.99
CA SER A 128 17.85 -29.81 21.19
C SER A 128 18.14 -29.91 19.71
N ARG A 129 17.06 -30.04 18.94
CA ARG A 129 17.10 -29.88 17.48
C ARG A 129 16.05 -28.86 17.06
N ARG A 130 16.27 -28.22 15.91
CA ARG A 130 15.29 -27.32 15.29
C ARG A 130 14.63 -28.04 14.11
N GLU A 131 13.30 -28.00 14.07
CA GLU A 131 12.52 -28.51 12.94
C GLU A 131 11.77 -27.34 12.31
N LEU A 132 12.04 -27.08 11.02
CA LEU A 132 11.43 -26.00 10.26
C LEU A 132 10.01 -26.40 9.82
N ASP A 133 9.04 -25.56 10.13
CA ASP A 133 7.61 -25.79 9.84
C ASP A 133 7.17 -25.08 8.57
N ASP A 134 7.57 -23.81 8.39
CA ASP A 134 7.07 -22.94 7.34
C ASP A 134 8.09 -21.85 6.96
N VAL A 135 8.08 -21.46 5.69
CA VAL A 135 8.77 -20.27 5.18
C VAL A 135 7.87 -19.61 4.15
N ARG A 136 7.66 -18.31 4.30
CA ARG A 136 6.73 -17.53 3.48
C ARG A 136 7.12 -16.06 3.39
N VAL A 137 6.54 -15.37 2.40
CA VAL A 137 6.43 -13.91 2.40
C VAL A 137 5.20 -13.52 3.23
N CYS A 138 5.33 -12.48 4.04
CA CYS A 138 4.20 -11.82 4.68
C CYS A 138 4.29 -10.31 4.52
N ARG A 139 3.23 -9.60 4.89
CA ARG A 139 3.22 -8.14 4.90
C ARG A 139 3.53 -7.63 6.29
N ALA A 140 4.24 -6.50 6.38
CA ALA A 140 4.56 -5.90 7.66
C ALA A 140 3.31 -5.54 8.47
N GLY A 141 2.31 -4.90 7.85
CA GLY A 141 1.20 -4.32 8.60
C GLY A 141 1.69 -3.22 9.56
N THR A 142 0.79 -2.57 10.28
CA THR A 142 1.11 -1.33 11.01
C THR A 142 2.09 -1.54 12.17
N ARG A 143 1.94 -2.61 12.94
CA ARG A 143 2.80 -2.85 14.12
C ARG A 143 4.23 -3.23 13.73
N VAL A 144 4.39 -4.19 12.80
CA VAL A 144 5.73 -4.69 12.45
C VAL A 144 6.49 -3.70 11.57
N SER A 145 5.80 -2.93 10.72
CA SER A 145 6.45 -1.89 9.90
C SER A 145 7.13 -0.82 10.75
N GLY A 146 6.45 -0.32 11.79
CA GLY A 146 7.05 0.64 12.72
C GLY A 146 8.27 0.09 13.49
N ILE A 147 8.27 -1.21 13.81
CA ILE A 147 9.39 -1.87 14.50
C ILE A 147 10.58 -2.05 13.54
N LEU A 148 10.35 -2.54 12.32
CA LEU A 148 11.40 -2.84 11.35
C LEU A 148 11.83 -1.64 10.50
N GLY A 149 11.18 -0.48 10.67
CA GLY A 149 11.43 0.70 9.83
C GLY A 149 11.10 0.48 8.36
N THR A 150 10.06 -0.32 8.06
CA THR A 150 9.61 -0.63 6.69
C THR A 150 8.30 0.07 6.37
N PHE A 151 7.86 0.00 5.11
CA PHE A 151 6.49 0.38 4.78
C PHE A 151 5.49 -0.69 5.22
N ARG A 152 4.23 -0.27 5.39
CA ARG A 152 3.14 -1.14 5.88
C ARG A 152 2.89 -2.32 4.93
N HIS A 153 3.08 -2.10 3.63
CA HIS A 153 2.82 -3.09 2.60
C HIS A 153 4.09 -3.67 1.99
N GLU A 154 5.26 -3.39 2.57
CA GLU A 154 6.50 -4.01 2.15
C GLU A 154 6.51 -5.52 2.46
N PRO A 155 7.04 -6.35 1.55
CA PRO A 155 7.18 -7.78 1.80
C PRO A 155 8.26 -8.05 2.86
N LEU A 156 7.93 -8.93 3.80
CA LEU A 156 8.83 -9.47 4.80
C LEU A 156 9.02 -10.97 4.55
N LEU A 157 10.24 -11.45 4.76
CA LEU A 157 10.57 -12.87 4.79
C LEU A 157 10.34 -13.39 6.19
N SER A 158 9.56 -14.47 6.31
CA SER A 158 9.24 -15.08 7.58
C SER A 158 9.50 -16.58 7.55
N ARG A 159 10.10 -17.08 8.64
CA ARG A 159 10.28 -18.50 8.89
C ARG A 159 9.69 -18.88 10.24
N ARG A 160 9.17 -20.10 10.31
CA ARG A 160 8.65 -20.68 11.55
C ARG A 160 9.27 -22.05 11.78
N TYR A 161 9.73 -22.29 12.99
CA TYR A 161 10.33 -23.56 13.38
C TYR A 161 10.02 -23.86 14.85
N ARG A 162 10.29 -25.11 15.23
CA ARG A 162 10.14 -25.60 16.59
C ARG A 162 11.48 -26.05 17.13
N ILE A 163 11.73 -25.75 18.40
CA ILE A 163 12.83 -26.31 19.16
C ILE A 163 12.28 -27.52 19.91
N ILE A 164 12.86 -28.69 19.67
CA ILE A 164 12.42 -29.97 20.26
C ILE A 164 13.50 -30.49 21.22
N THR A 165 13.07 -30.90 22.41
CA THR A 165 13.91 -31.50 23.45
C THR A 165 13.19 -32.72 24.02
N GLY A 166 13.92 -33.80 24.35
CA GLY A 166 13.30 -35.02 24.89
C GLY A 166 12.25 -35.69 23.97
N GLY A 167 12.17 -35.29 22.70
CA GLY A 167 11.16 -35.75 21.75
C GLY A 167 9.89 -34.88 21.66
N GLU A 168 9.74 -33.86 22.50
CA GLU A 168 8.57 -32.97 22.51
C GLU A 168 8.92 -31.53 22.07
N PRO A 169 8.01 -30.81 21.39
CA PRO A 169 8.19 -29.39 21.09
C PRO A 169 8.24 -28.54 22.36
N LEU A 170 9.32 -27.80 22.57
CA LEU A 170 9.49 -26.90 23.70
C LEU A 170 9.22 -25.44 23.34
N ILE A 171 9.69 -24.97 22.18
CA ILE A 171 9.52 -23.57 21.79
C ILE A 171 9.08 -23.50 20.34
N ALA A 172 7.97 -22.82 20.06
CA ALA A 172 7.58 -22.46 18.70
C ALA A 172 8.07 -21.04 18.43
N ILE A 173 8.85 -20.85 17.36
CA ILE A 173 9.47 -19.56 17.04
C ILE A 173 9.08 -19.14 15.62
N ARG A 174 8.72 -17.87 15.47
CA ARG A 174 8.58 -17.19 14.19
C ARG A 174 9.53 -16.01 14.15
N GLU A 175 10.42 -16.02 13.16
CA GLU A 175 11.36 -14.93 12.88
C GLU A 175 10.95 -14.26 11.57
N THR A 176 11.06 -12.94 11.50
CA THR A 176 10.61 -12.13 10.37
C THR A 176 11.55 -10.96 10.15
N PHE A 177 11.97 -10.73 8.91
CA PHE A 177 12.83 -9.61 8.54
C PHE A 177 12.45 -9.08 7.15
N PRO A 178 12.78 -7.82 6.81
CA PRO A 178 12.44 -7.23 5.52
C PRO A 178 13.13 -7.95 4.35
N CYS A 179 12.46 -8.09 3.20
CA CYS A 179 13.08 -8.64 1.97
C CYS A 179 14.28 -7.82 1.48
N SER A 180 14.38 -6.59 1.94
CA SER A 180 15.45 -5.65 1.64
C SER A 180 16.59 -5.67 2.66
N HIS A 181 16.56 -6.55 3.65
CA HIS A 181 17.68 -6.77 4.57
C HIS A 181 18.55 -7.94 4.10
N PHE A 182 19.81 -7.90 4.51
CA PHE A 182 20.81 -8.94 4.21
C PHE A 182 21.05 -9.12 2.71
N THR A 183 21.03 -8.01 1.96
CA THR A 183 21.37 -7.97 0.53
C THR A 183 22.60 -7.09 0.34
N ASP A 184 23.46 -7.43 -0.62
CA ASP A 184 24.66 -6.63 -0.94
C ASP A 184 24.36 -5.53 -1.98
N GLU A 185 23.11 -5.44 -2.43
CA GLU A 185 22.68 -4.55 -3.49
C GLU A 185 21.72 -3.49 -2.94
N SER A 186 22.10 -2.23 -3.12
CA SER A 186 21.22 -1.12 -2.78
C SER A 186 19.92 -1.16 -3.58
N ARG A 187 18.80 -1.07 -2.85
CA ARG A 187 17.43 -1.09 -3.37
C ARG A 187 16.72 0.20 -3.00
N VAL A 188 15.84 0.65 -3.88
CA VAL A 188 14.88 1.71 -3.60
C VAL A 188 13.50 1.11 -3.54
N ILE A 189 12.81 1.35 -2.43
CA ILE A 189 11.41 0.94 -2.25
C ILE A 189 10.57 2.21 -2.21
N VAL A 190 9.43 2.18 -2.92
CA VAL A 190 8.47 3.27 -3.00
C VAL A 190 7.08 2.73 -2.65
N GLU A 191 6.44 3.33 -1.65
CA GLU A 191 5.02 3.11 -1.34
C GLU A 191 4.22 4.33 -1.78
N ALA A 192 3.20 4.14 -2.61
CA ALA A 192 2.38 5.20 -3.15
C ALA A 192 0.89 4.98 -2.84
N PRO A 193 0.18 6.02 -2.34
CA PRO A 193 -1.23 5.91 -1.97
C PRO A 193 -2.13 5.79 -3.19
N ALA A 194 -3.31 5.19 -3.01
CA ALA A 194 -4.38 5.28 -4.01
C ALA A 194 -5.05 6.66 -3.99
N ARG A 195 -5.88 6.91 -5.00
CA ARG A 195 -6.49 8.22 -5.25
C ARG A 195 -7.97 8.10 -5.57
N ILE A 196 -8.82 8.76 -4.77
CA ILE A 196 -10.21 9.05 -5.11
C ILE A 196 -10.26 10.31 -5.99
N HIS A 197 -10.96 10.22 -7.12
CA HIS A 197 -11.21 11.37 -7.99
C HIS A 197 -12.68 11.75 -7.94
N MET A 198 -12.98 12.85 -7.26
CA MET A 198 -14.35 13.26 -6.95
C MET A 198 -15.04 13.91 -8.16
N GLY A 199 -14.28 14.59 -9.04
CA GLY A 199 -14.82 15.17 -10.27
C GLY A 199 -13.86 16.14 -10.98
N LEU A 200 -14.27 16.57 -12.18
CA LEU A 200 -13.68 17.70 -12.93
C LEU A 200 -14.62 18.91 -12.83
N ILE A 201 -14.05 20.11 -12.67
CA ILE A 201 -14.77 21.35 -12.40
C ILE A 201 -15.28 21.99 -13.70
N ASP A 202 -14.39 22.41 -14.59
CA ASP A 202 -14.74 23.15 -15.82
C ASP A 202 -14.52 22.27 -17.05
N MET A 203 -15.59 21.59 -17.47
CA MET A 203 -15.65 20.88 -18.75
C MET A 203 -16.43 21.68 -19.80
N ASN A 204 -16.48 23.01 -19.67
CA ASN A 204 -17.15 23.92 -20.60
C ASN A 204 -16.14 24.74 -21.42
N GLY A 205 -15.08 25.26 -20.78
CA GLY A 205 -13.99 25.93 -21.47
C GLY A 205 -14.19 27.44 -21.76
N SER A 206 -15.40 27.99 -21.56
CA SER A 206 -15.70 29.40 -21.89
C SER A 206 -14.92 30.43 -21.07
N SER A 207 -14.39 30.02 -19.92
CA SER A 207 -13.56 30.83 -19.03
C SER A 207 -12.09 30.97 -19.50
N GLY A 208 -11.71 30.30 -20.59
CA GLY A 208 -10.32 30.19 -21.04
C GLY A 208 -9.51 29.16 -20.24
N ARG A 209 -10.17 28.34 -19.42
CA ARG A 209 -9.60 27.17 -18.74
C ARG A 209 -10.51 25.96 -18.85
N VAL A 210 -9.93 24.78 -18.70
CA VAL A 210 -10.64 23.49 -18.73
C VAL A 210 -10.07 22.55 -17.67
N ASP A 211 -10.80 21.49 -17.36
CA ASP A 211 -10.49 20.47 -16.38
C ASP A 211 -10.69 21.01 -14.94
N GLY A 212 -9.65 21.00 -14.11
CA GLY A 212 -9.76 21.35 -12.69
C GLY A 212 -10.25 20.15 -11.89
N GLY A 213 -9.33 19.41 -11.30
CA GLY A 213 -9.65 18.20 -10.55
C GLY A 213 -9.98 18.48 -9.08
N ILE A 214 -10.79 17.58 -8.51
CA ILE A 214 -11.00 17.44 -7.06
C ILE A 214 -10.67 15.99 -6.69
N GLY A 215 -9.88 15.78 -5.65
CA GLY A 215 -9.69 14.44 -5.13
C GLY A 215 -8.88 14.34 -3.85
N LEU A 216 -8.64 13.10 -3.45
CA LEU A 216 -8.14 12.73 -2.14
C LEU A 216 -7.26 11.49 -2.24
N SER A 217 -6.13 11.45 -1.54
CA SER A 217 -5.38 10.21 -1.34
C SER A 217 -5.94 9.37 -0.20
N VAL A 218 -5.83 8.06 -0.35
CA VAL A 218 -6.22 7.07 0.66
C VAL A 218 -5.06 6.13 0.96
N GLU A 219 -4.97 5.66 2.21
CA GLU A 219 -3.89 4.77 2.65
C GLU A 219 -4.00 3.38 2.01
N ASP A 220 -5.22 2.82 1.95
CA ASP A 220 -5.49 1.54 1.31
C ASP A 220 -6.51 1.68 0.18
N PRO A 221 -6.28 1.00 -0.95
CA PRO A 221 -5.09 0.21 -1.29
C PRO A 221 -3.87 1.10 -1.60
N ALA A 222 -2.67 0.49 -1.65
CA ALA A 222 -1.42 1.17 -2.00
C ALA A 222 -0.63 0.39 -3.07
N VAL A 223 0.25 1.10 -3.78
CA VAL A 223 1.25 0.53 -4.69
C VAL A 223 2.58 0.41 -3.95
N VAL A 224 3.27 -0.73 -4.07
CA VAL A 224 4.63 -0.91 -3.58
C VAL A 224 5.52 -1.38 -4.70
N ILE A 225 6.53 -0.58 -5.04
CA ILE A 225 7.55 -0.90 -6.04
C ILE A 225 8.91 -0.95 -5.38
N GLU A 226 9.70 -1.93 -5.77
CA GLU A 226 11.11 -2.02 -5.47
C GLU A 226 11.91 -1.95 -6.77
N ALA A 227 13.03 -1.25 -6.76
CA ALA A 227 13.98 -1.24 -7.86
C ALA A 227 15.43 -1.32 -7.38
N LYS A 228 16.28 -1.93 -8.19
CA LYS A 228 17.74 -1.89 -8.06
C LYS A 228 18.41 -1.68 -9.42
N ARG A 229 19.66 -1.20 -9.42
CA ARG A 229 20.44 -1.03 -10.66
C ARG A 229 20.67 -2.39 -11.34
N SER A 230 20.69 -2.40 -12.66
CA SER A 230 20.91 -3.58 -13.50
C SER A 230 21.55 -3.15 -14.83
N SER A 231 22.10 -4.10 -15.60
CA SER A 231 22.52 -3.84 -17.00
C SER A 231 21.31 -3.60 -17.91
N ASP A 232 20.23 -4.35 -17.69
CA ASP A 232 19.03 -4.36 -18.52
C ASP A 232 17.79 -4.02 -17.69
N ILE A 233 16.71 -3.61 -18.35
CA ILE A 233 15.41 -3.45 -17.71
C ILE A 233 14.78 -4.83 -17.54
N ARG A 234 14.48 -5.20 -16.29
CA ARG A 234 13.79 -6.45 -15.95
C ARG A 234 12.61 -6.12 -15.06
N VAL A 235 11.43 -6.58 -15.42
CA VAL A 235 10.19 -6.28 -14.69
C VAL A 235 9.55 -7.56 -14.18
N ARG A 236 9.19 -7.57 -12.89
CA ARG A 236 8.42 -8.62 -12.24
C ARG A 236 7.11 -8.06 -11.71
N SER A 237 5.99 -8.64 -12.14
CA SER A 237 4.64 -8.28 -11.72
C SER A 237 3.68 -9.44 -12.02
N ASP A 238 2.78 -9.71 -11.09
CA ASP A 238 1.75 -10.75 -11.15
C ASP A 238 0.40 -10.25 -11.73
N ASN A 239 0.28 -8.95 -12.02
CA ASN A 239 -1.00 -8.26 -12.19
C ASN A 239 -1.11 -7.51 -13.53
N GLY A 240 -0.38 -7.96 -14.55
CA GLY A 240 -0.45 -7.42 -15.92
C GLY A 240 0.14 -6.02 -16.10
N ASN A 241 0.84 -5.45 -15.11
CA ASN A 241 1.45 -4.12 -15.21
C ASN A 241 2.85 -4.13 -15.83
N CYS A 242 3.39 -5.28 -16.27
CA CYS A 242 4.73 -5.40 -16.84
C CYS A 242 4.99 -4.37 -17.95
N ASP A 243 4.12 -4.29 -18.95
CA ASP A 243 4.26 -3.36 -20.08
C ASP A 243 4.28 -1.89 -19.65
N ARG A 244 3.49 -1.54 -18.64
CA ARG A 244 3.39 -0.17 -18.13
C ARG A 244 4.68 0.22 -17.42
N ILE A 245 5.18 -0.66 -16.56
CA ILE A 245 6.42 -0.46 -15.81
C ILE A 245 7.59 -0.39 -16.80
N GLN A 246 7.68 -1.33 -17.74
CA GLN A 246 8.71 -1.37 -18.78
C GLN A 246 8.77 -0.05 -19.58
N LYS A 247 7.65 0.39 -20.16
CA LYS A 247 7.59 1.65 -20.93
C LYS A 247 7.92 2.87 -20.08
N THR A 248 7.54 2.87 -18.81
CA THR A 248 7.86 3.97 -17.90
C THR A 248 9.35 3.99 -17.59
N ALA A 249 9.95 2.82 -17.32
CA ALA A 249 11.37 2.69 -17.06
C ALA A 249 12.22 3.15 -18.26
N GLU A 250 11.86 2.73 -19.47
CA GLU A 250 12.51 3.16 -20.71
C GLU A 250 12.50 4.68 -20.87
N ARG A 251 11.33 5.31 -20.68
CA ARG A 251 11.18 6.77 -20.78
C ARG A 251 12.04 7.50 -19.75
N VAL A 252 12.03 7.03 -18.50
CA VAL A 252 12.77 7.67 -17.41
C VAL A 252 14.28 7.49 -17.60
N LEU A 253 14.75 6.28 -17.87
CA LEU A 253 16.18 6.03 -18.14
C LEU A 253 16.70 6.84 -19.33
N THR A 254 15.91 6.92 -20.40
CA THR A 254 16.21 7.76 -21.57
C THR A 254 16.29 9.24 -21.19
N ALA A 255 15.32 9.76 -20.44
CA ALA A 255 15.30 11.14 -19.99
C ALA A 255 16.47 11.48 -19.02
N LEU A 256 16.97 10.48 -18.30
CA LEU A 256 18.14 10.61 -17.44
C LEU A 256 19.48 10.41 -18.17
N GLY A 257 19.46 9.96 -19.44
CA GLY A 257 20.67 9.67 -20.21
C GLY A 257 21.44 8.44 -19.72
N VAL A 258 20.79 7.51 -19.01
CA VAL A 258 21.40 6.32 -18.42
C VAL A 258 21.54 5.21 -19.48
N GLN A 259 22.74 4.66 -19.63
CA GLN A 259 23.04 3.55 -20.55
C GLN A 259 22.85 2.15 -19.91
N GLY A 260 22.49 2.08 -18.63
CA GLY A 260 22.13 0.84 -17.92
C GLY A 260 20.61 0.66 -17.79
N GLY A 261 20.22 -0.27 -16.91
CA GLY A 261 18.83 -0.65 -16.68
C GLY A 261 18.44 -0.72 -15.20
N ALA A 262 17.29 -1.28 -14.92
CA ALA A 262 16.83 -1.51 -13.55
C ALA A 262 16.07 -2.83 -13.48
N GLU A 263 16.32 -3.62 -12.43
CA GLU A 263 15.40 -4.69 -12.05
C GLU A 263 14.34 -4.09 -11.15
N ILE A 264 13.06 -4.27 -11.54
CA ILE A 264 11.90 -3.63 -10.92
C ILE A 264 10.90 -4.71 -10.56
N THR A 265 10.50 -4.77 -9.29
CA THR A 265 9.48 -5.68 -8.78
C THR A 265 8.29 -4.88 -8.27
N LEU A 266 7.10 -5.18 -8.77
CA LEU A 266 5.84 -4.66 -8.26
C LEU A 266 5.29 -5.62 -7.19
N HIS A 267 5.56 -5.31 -5.92
CA HIS A 267 5.16 -6.15 -4.77
C HIS A 267 3.67 -6.03 -4.45
N ARG A 268 3.07 -4.86 -4.68
CA ARG A 268 1.64 -4.64 -4.44
C ARG A 268 1.07 -3.64 -5.42
N THR A 269 -0.15 -3.91 -5.87
CA THR A 269 -1.01 -2.94 -6.56
C THR A 269 -2.48 -3.29 -6.29
N TYR A 270 -3.36 -2.55 -6.93
CA TYR A 270 -4.79 -2.77 -6.98
C TYR A 270 -5.28 -2.70 -8.43
N PRO A 271 -6.48 -3.25 -8.75
CA PRO A 271 -6.95 -3.35 -10.13
C PRO A 271 -6.88 -2.05 -10.93
N GLY A 272 -6.66 -2.20 -12.24
CA GLY A 272 -6.78 -1.13 -13.22
C GLY A 272 -8.21 -0.62 -13.31
N HIS A 273 -8.40 0.63 -13.73
CA HIS A 273 -9.70 1.12 -14.22
C HIS A 273 -10.90 1.02 -13.26
N ILE A 274 -10.66 0.81 -11.96
CA ILE A 274 -11.69 0.86 -10.91
C ILE A 274 -11.94 2.26 -10.35
N GLY A 275 -11.23 3.28 -10.85
CA GLY A 275 -11.42 4.67 -10.41
C GLY A 275 -10.46 5.12 -9.31
N LEU A 276 -9.53 4.25 -8.87
CA LEU A 276 -8.56 4.54 -7.80
C LEU A 276 -7.16 4.99 -8.31
N GLY A 277 -7.01 5.18 -9.62
CA GLY A 277 -5.80 5.77 -10.22
C GLY A 277 -4.53 4.91 -10.24
N SER A 278 -4.64 3.57 -10.11
CA SER A 278 -3.50 2.63 -10.09
C SER A 278 -2.48 2.88 -11.19
N GLY A 279 -2.95 3.07 -12.43
CA GLY A 279 -2.07 3.29 -13.57
C GLY A 279 -1.16 4.51 -13.45
N THR A 280 -1.58 5.57 -12.75
CA THR A 280 -0.75 6.75 -12.49
C THR A 280 0.22 6.46 -11.36
N GLN A 281 -0.27 5.89 -10.24
CA GLN A 281 0.55 5.59 -9.07
C GLN A 281 1.68 4.59 -9.40
N VAL A 282 1.40 3.52 -10.15
CA VAL A 282 2.42 2.58 -10.64
C VAL A 282 3.48 3.27 -11.50
N SER A 283 3.06 4.16 -12.42
CA SER A 283 4.00 4.87 -13.30
C SER A 283 4.89 5.83 -12.49
N LEU A 284 4.30 6.58 -11.56
CA LEU A 284 5.05 7.53 -10.73
C LEU A 284 5.95 6.83 -9.71
N ALA A 285 5.51 5.72 -9.11
CA ALA A 285 6.35 4.92 -8.22
C ALA A 285 7.54 4.30 -8.96
N THR A 286 7.32 3.81 -10.18
CA THR A 286 8.40 3.30 -11.06
C THR A 286 9.39 4.43 -11.38
N ALA A 287 8.89 5.60 -11.78
CA ALA A 287 9.72 6.75 -12.09
C ALA A 287 10.52 7.21 -10.88
N ARG A 288 9.89 7.27 -9.69
CA ARG A 288 10.56 7.63 -8.44
C ARG A 288 11.68 6.66 -8.11
N ALA A 289 11.41 5.36 -8.15
CA ALA A 289 12.41 4.35 -7.83
C ALA A 289 13.65 4.46 -8.73
N ILE A 290 13.45 4.65 -10.05
CA ILE A 290 14.56 4.82 -11.01
C ILE A 290 15.28 6.15 -10.79
N CYS A 291 14.55 7.24 -10.55
CA CYS A 291 15.19 8.54 -10.30
C CYS A 291 16.06 8.48 -9.05
N GLU A 292 15.61 7.85 -7.96
CA GLU A 292 16.45 7.68 -6.78
C GLU A 292 17.70 6.82 -7.03
N LEU A 293 17.59 5.78 -7.87
CA LEU A 293 18.75 4.95 -8.23
C LEU A 293 19.80 5.70 -9.04
N TYR A 294 19.44 6.74 -9.80
CA TYR A 294 20.34 7.36 -10.78
C TYR A 294 20.52 8.86 -10.59
N ARG A 295 19.42 9.62 -10.54
CA ARG A 295 19.40 11.06 -10.32
C ARG A 295 17.98 11.50 -9.92
N PRO A 296 17.78 12.01 -8.69
CA PRO A 296 16.46 12.47 -8.24
C PRO A 296 15.88 13.57 -9.14
N LEU A 297 14.56 13.54 -9.35
CA LEU A 297 13.81 14.54 -10.09
C LEU A 297 12.58 14.99 -9.27
N PRO A 298 12.11 16.24 -9.44
CA PRO A 298 10.84 16.67 -8.88
C PRO A 298 9.66 15.83 -9.40
N VAL A 299 8.63 15.60 -8.57
CA VAL A 299 7.48 14.74 -8.91
C VAL A 299 6.78 15.18 -10.19
N ARG A 300 6.64 16.49 -10.41
CA ARG A 300 6.00 17.02 -11.61
C ARG A 300 6.80 16.77 -12.89
N GLU A 301 8.14 16.76 -12.79
CA GLU A 301 9.00 16.40 -13.92
C GLU A 301 8.93 14.89 -14.19
N MET A 302 8.96 14.07 -13.12
CA MET A 302 8.74 12.62 -13.24
C MET A 302 7.39 12.31 -13.91
N ALA A 303 6.33 13.02 -13.53
CA ALA A 303 5.01 12.87 -14.15
C ALA A 303 5.01 13.23 -15.63
N ALA A 304 5.67 14.32 -16.01
CA ALA A 304 5.81 14.72 -17.40
C ALA A 304 6.55 13.66 -18.23
N VAL A 305 7.67 13.14 -17.72
CA VAL A 305 8.46 12.08 -18.38
C VAL A 305 7.67 10.77 -18.48
N ALA A 306 6.93 10.39 -17.43
CA ALA A 306 6.07 9.22 -17.42
C ALA A 306 4.82 9.37 -18.31
N GLY A 307 4.53 10.59 -18.81
CA GLY A 307 3.34 10.90 -19.60
C GLY A 307 2.04 10.87 -18.78
N ARG A 308 2.07 11.43 -17.57
CA ARG A 308 0.94 11.51 -16.62
C ARG A 308 0.60 12.96 -16.30
N GLY A 309 -0.67 13.21 -15.93
CA GLY A 309 -1.14 14.52 -15.44
C GLY A 309 -1.72 15.47 -16.48
N GLY A 310 -2.01 15.02 -17.71
CA GLY A 310 -2.46 15.89 -18.83
C GLY A 310 -3.92 16.36 -18.81
N THR A 311 -4.74 15.95 -17.83
CA THR A 311 -6.15 16.40 -17.68
C THR A 311 -6.47 16.68 -16.21
N SER A 312 -6.39 15.67 -15.35
CA SER A 312 -6.50 15.84 -13.88
C SER A 312 -5.10 15.75 -13.26
N GLY A 313 -4.69 16.80 -12.54
CA GLY A 313 -3.43 16.87 -11.81
C GLY A 313 -3.47 16.09 -10.49
N ILE A 314 -4.67 15.70 -10.03
CA ILE A 314 -4.90 15.02 -8.75
C ILE A 314 -4.00 13.81 -8.54
N GLY A 315 -3.89 12.90 -9.52
CA GLY A 315 -3.07 11.70 -9.36
C GLY A 315 -1.58 12.00 -9.11
N THR A 316 -1.06 13.07 -9.70
CA THR A 316 0.33 13.54 -9.49
C THR A 316 0.44 14.29 -8.17
N ALA A 317 -0.51 15.15 -7.85
CA ALA A 317 -0.50 15.96 -6.64
C ALA A 317 -0.63 15.10 -5.37
N VAL A 318 -1.48 14.07 -5.38
CA VAL A 318 -1.59 13.17 -4.24
C VAL A 318 -0.35 12.28 -4.09
N PHE A 319 0.32 11.92 -5.18
CA PHE A 319 1.63 11.25 -5.12
C PHE A 319 2.70 12.19 -4.56
N GLU A 320 2.62 13.50 -4.81
CA GLU A 320 3.57 14.49 -4.32
C GLU A 320 3.39 14.79 -2.83
N SER A 321 2.14 15.02 -2.39
CA SER A 321 1.87 15.60 -1.06
C SER A 321 0.76 14.94 -0.26
N GLY A 322 -0.01 14.04 -0.87
CA GLY A 322 -1.23 13.49 -0.27
C GLY A 322 -2.25 14.56 0.15
N GLY A 323 -3.19 14.14 1.00
CA GLY A 323 -4.31 14.92 1.49
C GLY A 323 -5.41 15.15 0.45
N PHE A 324 -6.26 16.13 0.75
CA PHE A 324 -7.27 16.64 -0.19
C PHE A 324 -6.65 17.67 -1.12
N ILE A 325 -6.94 17.53 -2.42
CA ILE A 325 -6.36 18.35 -3.49
C ILE A 325 -7.47 18.92 -4.37
N LEU A 326 -7.31 20.20 -4.71
CA LEU A 326 -7.97 20.85 -5.82
C LEU A 326 -6.93 21.46 -6.77
N ASP A 327 -7.02 21.14 -8.06
CA ASP A 327 -6.18 21.71 -9.10
C ASP A 327 -6.94 22.69 -10.00
N GLY A 328 -6.20 23.59 -10.64
CA GLY A 328 -6.75 24.68 -11.46
C GLY A 328 -6.89 24.33 -12.94
N GLY A 329 -6.79 23.06 -13.31
CA GLY A 329 -6.86 22.60 -14.69
C GLY A 329 -5.85 23.27 -15.61
N HIS A 330 -6.20 23.40 -16.88
CA HIS A 330 -5.29 23.85 -17.93
C HIS A 330 -5.80 25.10 -18.64
N ARG A 331 -4.87 25.90 -19.17
CA ARG A 331 -5.21 26.99 -20.09
C ARG A 331 -5.85 26.38 -21.34
N PHE A 332 -7.01 26.90 -21.73
CA PHE A 332 -7.83 26.37 -22.82
C PHE A 332 -7.95 27.35 -23.98
N GLY A 333 -7.95 26.84 -25.21
CA GLY A 333 -8.12 27.60 -26.45
C GLY A 333 -6.97 27.41 -27.44
N PRO A 334 -6.96 28.14 -28.58
CA PRO A 334 -6.01 27.95 -29.67
C PRO A 334 -4.53 28.09 -29.27
N SER A 335 -4.25 28.94 -28.28
CA SER A 335 -2.92 29.15 -27.69
C SER A 335 -2.80 28.59 -26.27
N GLY A 336 -3.76 27.76 -25.86
CA GLY A 336 -3.80 27.09 -24.57
C GLY A 336 -2.90 25.86 -24.54
N ALA A 337 -2.71 25.30 -23.34
CA ALA A 337 -2.10 23.98 -23.21
C ALA A 337 -3.02 22.87 -23.76
N LYS A 338 -4.33 23.12 -23.75
CA LYS A 338 -5.36 22.26 -24.36
C LYS A 338 -6.25 23.07 -25.29
N SER A 339 -6.66 22.46 -26.39
CA SER A 339 -7.65 23.00 -27.33
C SER A 339 -8.87 22.09 -27.49
N ASP A 340 -8.92 21.00 -26.72
CA ASP A 340 -10.02 20.04 -26.66
C ASP A 340 -10.17 19.44 -25.25
N PHE A 341 -11.21 18.62 -25.06
CA PHE A 341 -11.59 18.03 -23.77
C PHE A 341 -11.02 16.63 -23.52
N ARG A 342 -9.98 16.20 -24.26
CA ARG A 342 -9.50 14.81 -24.14
C ARG A 342 -9.05 14.45 -22.71
N PRO A 343 -9.16 13.16 -22.32
CA PRO A 343 -8.67 12.67 -21.04
C PRO A 343 -7.14 12.64 -20.97
N SER A 344 -6.60 12.41 -19.76
CA SER A 344 -5.16 12.54 -19.51
C SER A 344 -4.34 11.52 -20.30
N SER A 345 -4.90 10.34 -20.53
CA SER A 345 -4.29 9.26 -21.32
C SER A 345 -4.07 9.65 -22.79
N ALA A 346 -4.84 10.62 -23.30
CA ALA A 346 -4.81 11.10 -24.68
C ALA A 346 -4.31 12.55 -24.82
N SER A 347 -3.87 13.18 -23.72
CA SER A 347 -3.38 14.56 -23.65
C SER A 347 -1.85 14.61 -23.52
N GLY A 348 -1.14 14.09 -24.53
CA GLY A 348 0.32 14.07 -24.54
C GLY A 348 0.93 15.49 -24.58
N GLY A 349 2.04 15.69 -23.87
CA GLY A 349 2.76 16.97 -23.83
C GLY A 349 2.14 18.05 -22.94
N VAL A 350 1.01 17.77 -22.29
CA VAL A 350 0.38 18.67 -21.32
C VAL A 350 1.02 18.44 -19.94
N LYS A 351 1.54 19.51 -19.34
CA LYS A 351 2.14 19.47 -18.00
C LYS A 351 1.03 19.34 -16.94
N PRO A 352 1.31 18.71 -15.78
CA PRO A 352 0.35 18.66 -14.67
C PRO A 352 -0.22 20.02 -14.30
N ALA A 353 -1.53 20.07 -14.07
CA ALA A 353 -2.25 21.26 -13.64
C ALA A 353 -1.68 21.84 -12.33
N PRO A 354 -1.71 23.18 -12.14
CA PRO A 354 -1.29 23.78 -10.88
C PRO A 354 -2.27 23.40 -9.77
N VAL A 355 -1.74 22.88 -8.66
CA VAL A 355 -2.50 22.69 -7.42
C VAL A 355 -2.85 24.07 -6.85
N LEU A 356 -4.15 24.36 -6.69
CA LEU A 356 -4.64 25.61 -6.12
C LEU A 356 -4.87 25.49 -4.62
N PHE A 357 -5.24 24.29 -4.16
CA PHE A 357 -5.50 24.03 -2.76
C PHE A 357 -5.05 22.61 -2.40
N ARG A 358 -4.34 22.52 -1.27
CA ARG A 358 -3.97 21.25 -0.62
C ARG A 358 -4.24 21.39 0.86
N HIS A 359 -4.96 20.44 1.44
CA HIS A 359 -5.24 20.42 2.87
C HIS A 359 -5.15 19.00 3.43
N PRO A 360 -4.59 18.80 4.64
CA PRO A 360 -4.72 17.53 5.32
C PRO A 360 -6.20 17.17 5.50
N PHE A 361 -6.59 15.97 5.11
CA PHE A 361 -7.92 15.49 5.38
C PHE A 361 -8.02 15.10 6.87
N PRO A 362 -9.14 15.37 7.57
CA PRO A 362 -9.22 15.11 9.02
C PRO A 362 -8.98 13.63 9.39
N ASP A 363 -8.12 13.38 10.39
CA ASP A 363 -7.68 12.02 10.78
C ASP A 363 -8.77 11.21 11.52
N ASP A 364 -9.76 11.91 12.07
CA ASP A 364 -10.95 11.36 12.73
C ASP A 364 -12.00 10.87 11.72
N TRP A 365 -11.96 11.35 10.48
CA TRP A 365 -12.84 10.88 9.43
C TRP A 365 -12.37 9.52 8.88
N ARG A 366 -13.33 8.74 8.40
CA ARG A 366 -13.13 7.43 7.80
C ARG A 366 -13.63 7.44 6.37
N ILE A 367 -13.00 6.60 5.56
CA ILE A 367 -13.31 6.47 4.15
C ILE A 367 -13.58 5.00 3.90
N LEU A 368 -14.76 4.69 3.37
CA LEU A 368 -15.10 3.36 2.90
C LEU A 368 -15.02 3.34 1.38
N LEU A 369 -14.35 2.34 0.82
CA LEU A 369 -14.28 2.07 -0.61
C LEU A 369 -15.05 0.78 -0.89
N ALA A 370 -16.12 0.86 -1.67
CA ALA A 370 -16.89 -0.29 -2.12
C ALA A 370 -16.70 -0.44 -3.64
N THR A 371 -16.05 -1.53 -4.05
CA THR A 371 -15.72 -1.81 -5.45
C THR A 371 -16.36 -3.12 -5.88
N PRO A 372 -17.50 -3.08 -6.58
CA PRO A 372 -18.17 -4.29 -7.05
C PRO A 372 -17.36 -5.00 -8.14
N ALA A 373 -17.43 -6.32 -8.17
CA ALA A 373 -16.74 -7.16 -9.18
C ALA A 373 -17.51 -7.19 -10.52
N ILE A 374 -17.70 -6.00 -11.10
CA ILE A 374 -18.32 -5.78 -12.42
C ILE A 374 -17.27 -5.37 -13.45
N PRO A 375 -17.60 -5.35 -14.77
CA PRO A 375 -16.66 -4.88 -15.78
C PRO A 375 -16.07 -3.51 -15.46
N GLU A 376 -14.80 -3.32 -15.83
CA GLU A 376 -14.07 -2.10 -15.58
C GLU A 376 -14.75 -0.86 -16.17
N GLY A 377 -14.50 0.30 -15.55
CA GLY A 377 -15.00 1.58 -16.04
C GLY A 377 -14.45 1.97 -17.41
N ALA A 378 -15.08 2.99 -18.01
CA ALA A 378 -14.64 3.51 -19.30
C ALA A 378 -13.16 3.91 -19.28
N SER A 379 -12.40 3.42 -20.26
CA SER A 379 -10.97 3.68 -20.39
C SER A 379 -10.53 3.75 -21.86
N GLY A 380 -9.39 4.37 -22.11
CA GLY A 380 -8.79 4.43 -23.46
C GLY A 380 -9.74 5.10 -24.46
N LYS A 381 -10.10 4.38 -25.54
CA LYS A 381 -10.96 4.93 -26.59
C LYS A 381 -12.38 5.24 -26.10
N ALA A 382 -12.96 4.38 -25.26
CA ALA A 382 -14.31 4.61 -24.73
C ALA A 382 -14.37 5.90 -23.90
N GLU A 383 -13.35 6.14 -23.06
CA GLU A 383 -13.21 7.39 -22.32
C GLU A 383 -13.13 8.60 -23.26
N VAL A 384 -12.27 8.55 -24.29
CA VAL A 384 -12.15 9.62 -25.29
C VAL A 384 -13.50 9.93 -25.97
N ASP A 385 -14.25 8.89 -26.33
CA ASP A 385 -15.54 9.04 -27.01
C ASP A 385 -16.60 9.69 -26.08
N ILE A 386 -16.59 9.36 -24.78
CA ILE A 386 -17.45 10.01 -23.78
C ILE A 386 -17.13 11.50 -23.67
N PHE A 387 -15.85 11.86 -23.49
CA PHE A 387 -15.48 13.28 -23.40
C PHE A 387 -15.89 14.05 -24.67
N ARG A 388 -15.74 13.43 -25.85
CA ARG A 388 -16.16 14.02 -27.11
C ARG A 388 -17.68 14.17 -27.23
N GLN A 389 -18.45 13.24 -26.70
CA GLN A 389 -19.90 13.23 -26.80
C GLN A 389 -20.56 14.20 -25.81
N TYR A 390 -20.01 14.32 -24.59
CA TYR A 390 -20.67 15.02 -23.48
C TYR A 390 -20.03 16.36 -23.12
N CYS A 391 -18.93 16.76 -23.77
CA CYS A 391 -18.32 18.08 -23.59
C CYS A 391 -18.56 18.97 -24.83
N PRO A 392 -18.80 20.29 -24.67
CA PRO A 392 -18.78 21.01 -23.40
C PRO A 392 -20.04 20.76 -22.55
N VAL A 393 -19.87 20.67 -21.23
CA VAL A 393 -21.00 20.61 -20.29
C VAL A 393 -21.65 22.00 -20.14
N PRO A 394 -22.91 22.12 -19.68
CA PRO A 394 -23.57 23.41 -19.52
C PRO A 394 -22.84 24.32 -18.52
N VAL A 395 -22.63 25.59 -18.88
CA VAL A 395 -21.92 26.56 -18.02
C VAL A 395 -22.60 26.76 -16.65
N GLY A 396 -23.93 26.68 -16.59
CA GLY A 396 -24.67 26.77 -15.34
C GLY A 396 -24.33 25.64 -14.36
N GLU A 397 -24.03 24.44 -14.87
CA GLU A 397 -23.60 23.32 -14.02
C GLU A 397 -22.16 23.51 -13.52
N VAL A 398 -21.28 24.07 -14.36
CA VAL A 398 -19.91 24.45 -13.93
C VAL A 398 -19.98 25.52 -12.84
N GLN A 399 -20.80 26.55 -13.02
CA GLN A 399 -20.99 27.61 -12.02
C GLN A 399 -21.54 27.08 -10.70
N ALA A 400 -22.54 26.19 -10.75
CA ALA A 400 -23.08 25.53 -9.57
C ALA A 400 -22.01 24.67 -8.87
N LEU A 401 -21.21 23.91 -9.63
CA LEU A 401 -20.12 23.11 -9.09
C LEU A 401 -19.04 23.98 -8.42
N CYS A 402 -18.61 25.06 -9.08
CA CYS A 402 -17.69 26.04 -8.49
C CYS A 402 -18.24 26.62 -7.18
N HIS A 403 -19.52 26.98 -7.14
CA HIS A 403 -20.16 27.50 -5.93
C HIS A 403 -20.17 26.44 -4.81
N THR A 404 -20.59 25.20 -5.09
CA THR A 404 -20.55 24.08 -4.12
C THR A 404 -19.14 23.85 -3.58
N VAL A 405 -18.13 23.87 -4.45
CA VAL A 405 -16.74 23.67 -4.04
C VAL A 405 -16.27 24.80 -3.13
N MET A 406 -16.46 26.05 -3.57
CA MET A 406 -15.94 27.23 -2.86
C MET A 406 -16.68 27.53 -1.56
N MET A 407 -17.99 27.29 -1.51
CA MET A 407 -18.86 27.71 -0.41
C MET A 407 -19.26 26.57 0.54
N GLN A 408 -19.00 25.31 0.19
CA GLN A 408 -19.33 24.16 1.04
C GLN A 408 -18.16 23.20 1.19
N MET A 409 -17.60 22.70 0.09
CA MET A 409 -16.56 21.66 0.15
C MET A 409 -15.27 22.14 0.82
N LEU A 410 -14.73 23.29 0.41
CA LEU A 410 -13.50 23.83 0.98
C LEU A 410 -13.70 24.30 2.43
N PRO A 411 -14.75 25.07 2.78
CA PRO A 411 -15.05 25.39 4.19
C PRO A 411 -15.23 24.15 5.06
N GLY A 412 -16.00 23.15 4.61
CA GLY A 412 -16.26 21.93 5.37
C GLY A 412 -14.98 21.16 5.73
N ILE A 413 -14.01 21.07 4.82
CA ILE A 413 -12.70 20.48 5.14
C ILE A 413 -11.91 21.32 6.14
N ILE A 414 -11.84 22.64 5.94
CA ILE A 414 -11.01 23.55 6.76
C ILE A 414 -11.54 23.61 8.20
N GLU A 415 -12.86 23.73 8.34
CA GLU A 415 -13.57 23.84 9.62
C GLU A 415 -13.82 22.48 10.27
N LYS A 416 -13.48 21.37 9.57
CA LYS A 416 -13.77 19.99 9.96
C LYS A 416 -15.26 19.74 10.19
N ASP A 417 -16.10 20.40 9.41
CA ASP A 417 -17.54 20.16 9.34
C ASP A 417 -17.83 19.04 8.34
N LEU A 418 -18.01 17.83 8.89
CA LEU A 418 -18.26 16.61 8.11
C LEU A 418 -19.58 16.67 7.34
N ASP A 419 -20.61 17.26 7.93
CA ASP A 419 -21.94 17.34 7.31
C ASP A 419 -21.94 18.32 6.14
N LEU A 420 -21.28 19.48 6.29
CA LEU A 420 -21.12 20.45 5.21
C LEU A 420 -20.29 19.88 4.06
N PHE A 421 -19.18 19.21 4.39
CA PHE A 421 -18.35 18.55 3.38
C PHE A 421 -19.10 17.42 2.67
N GLY A 422 -19.79 16.56 3.43
CA GLY A 422 -20.59 15.46 2.92
C GLY A 422 -21.73 15.92 2.01
N THR A 423 -22.42 16.99 2.40
CA THR A 423 -23.44 17.66 1.58
C THR A 423 -22.86 18.10 0.23
N ALA A 424 -21.68 18.71 0.24
CA ALA A 424 -20.99 19.12 -0.98
C ALA A 424 -20.63 17.90 -1.87
N VAL A 425 -20.05 16.85 -1.28
CA VAL A 425 -19.70 15.60 -1.99
C VAL A 425 -20.93 14.99 -2.69
N ASN A 426 -22.06 14.94 -1.99
CA ASN A 426 -23.32 14.42 -2.52
C ASN A 426 -23.84 15.29 -3.68
N ALA A 427 -23.79 16.62 -3.53
CA ALA A 427 -24.23 17.57 -4.55
C ALA A 427 -23.38 17.50 -5.83
N VAL A 428 -22.07 17.27 -5.72
CA VAL A 428 -21.18 17.12 -6.90
C VAL A 428 -21.65 15.98 -7.81
N GLN A 429 -22.28 14.92 -7.28
CA GLN A 429 -22.69 13.76 -8.08
C GLN A 429 -23.76 14.07 -9.14
N SER A 430 -24.47 15.20 -9.04
CA SER A 430 -25.53 15.61 -9.97
C SER A 430 -25.14 16.76 -10.89
N LEU A 431 -23.87 17.18 -10.90
CA LEU A 431 -23.39 18.35 -11.64
C LEU A 431 -22.31 18.00 -12.67
N GLY A 432 -22.33 18.72 -13.80
CA GLY A 432 -21.27 18.74 -14.80
C GLY A 432 -20.99 17.35 -15.38
N LEU A 433 -19.70 17.06 -15.59
CA LEU A 433 -19.28 15.76 -16.11
C LEU A 433 -19.58 14.63 -15.11
N LYS A 434 -19.63 14.90 -13.81
CA LYS A 434 -19.84 13.86 -12.81
C LYS A 434 -21.23 13.22 -12.91
N LYS A 435 -22.25 14.02 -13.24
CA LYS A 435 -23.59 13.53 -13.60
C LYS A 435 -23.54 12.52 -14.76
N VAL A 436 -22.71 12.77 -15.76
CA VAL A 436 -22.51 11.88 -16.91
C VAL A 436 -21.76 10.62 -16.49
N GLU A 437 -20.66 10.76 -15.74
CA GLU A 437 -19.90 9.61 -15.20
C GLU A 437 -20.82 8.65 -14.43
N LEU A 438 -21.70 9.19 -13.58
CA LEU A 438 -22.66 8.43 -12.82
C LEU A 438 -23.77 7.84 -13.70
N GLY A 439 -24.35 8.60 -14.63
CA GLY A 439 -25.43 8.13 -15.50
C GLY A 439 -25.02 7.02 -16.48
N LEU A 440 -23.71 6.79 -16.68
CA LEU A 440 -23.18 5.69 -17.49
C LEU A 440 -22.89 4.42 -16.67
N GLN A 441 -23.05 4.45 -15.36
CA GLN A 441 -22.82 3.28 -14.50
C GLN A 441 -24.00 2.30 -14.53
N PRO A 442 -23.75 1.00 -14.26
CA PRO A 442 -24.83 0.03 -14.15
C PRO A 442 -25.68 0.24 -12.88
N PRO A 443 -26.92 -0.27 -12.83
CA PRO A 443 -27.84 -0.09 -11.70
C PRO A 443 -27.23 -0.39 -10.33
N LEU A 444 -26.42 -1.46 -10.23
CA LEU A 444 -25.74 -1.85 -8.99
C LEU A 444 -24.94 -0.71 -8.35
N VAL A 445 -24.29 0.14 -9.14
CA VAL A 445 -23.51 1.29 -8.62
C VAL A 445 -24.43 2.38 -8.06
N HIS A 446 -25.60 2.58 -8.68
CA HIS A 446 -26.62 3.51 -8.19
C HIS A 446 -27.27 3.00 -6.89
N ASP A 447 -27.57 1.70 -6.84
CA ASP A 447 -28.13 1.03 -5.67
C ASP A 447 -27.15 1.14 -4.50
N LEU A 448 -25.85 0.91 -4.77
CA LEU A 448 -24.79 1.07 -3.79
C LEU A 448 -24.68 2.51 -3.28
N ILE A 449 -24.67 3.52 -4.15
CA ILE A 449 -24.65 4.93 -3.72
C ILE A 449 -25.87 5.26 -2.84
N THR A 450 -27.04 4.78 -3.21
CA THR A 450 -28.28 5.03 -2.47
C THR A 450 -28.23 4.35 -1.09
N ALA A 451 -27.91 3.06 -1.06
CA ALA A 451 -27.83 2.30 0.18
C ALA A 451 -26.80 2.86 1.16
N LEU A 452 -25.62 3.28 0.68
CA LEU A 452 -24.60 3.86 1.57
C LEU A 452 -25.03 5.22 2.15
N ARG A 453 -25.79 6.03 1.41
CA ARG A 453 -26.34 7.30 1.95
C ARG A 453 -27.31 7.07 3.10
N ASP A 454 -28.00 5.94 3.11
CA ASP A 454 -28.99 5.59 4.14
C ASP A 454 -28.34 5.04 5.44
N THR A 455 -27.04 4.77 5.45
CA THR A 455 -26.32 4.11 6.57
C THR A 455 -25.63 5.05 7.56
N GLY A 456 -25.73 6.36 7.36
CA GLY A 456 -25.06 7.38 8.19
C GLY A 456 -23.74 7.92 7.63
N ALA A 457 -23.37 7.56 6.39
CA ALA A 457 -22.26 8.22 5.70
C ALA A 457 -22.66 9.66 5.36
N ALA A 458 -21.83 10.63 5.77
CA ALA A 458 -22.08 12.05 5.50
C ALA A 458 -22.01 12.38 4.00
N GLY A 459 -21.07 11.76 3.28
CA GLY A 459 -20.89 11.96 1.84
C GLY A 459 -20.65 10.66 1.11
N VAL A 460 -21.34 10.46 -0.01
CA VAL A 460 -21.19 9.27 -0.87
C VAL A 460 -21.06 9.70 -2.33
N GLY A 461 -20.04 9.19 -3.01
CA GLY A 461 -19.77 9.53 -4.40
C GLY A 461 -19.08 8.42 -5.17
N LEU A 462 -19.07 8.57 -6.49
CA LEU A 462 -18.38 7.69 -7.43
C LEU A 462 -16.95 8.18 -7.65
N SER A 463 -15.95 7.30 -7.75
CA SER A 463 -14.57 7.71 -8.09
C SER A 463 -14.31 7.62 -9.60
N SER A 464 -14.25 8.77 -10.29
CA SER A 464 -14.07 8.85 -11.75
C SER A 464 -15.08 7.96 -12.53
N PHE A 465 -14.63 7.32 -13.62
CA PHE A 465 -15.40 6.39 -14.45
C PHE A 465 -15.42 4.94 -13.94
N GLY A 466 -14.66 4.63 -12.89
CA GLY A 466 -14.60 3.27 -12.36
C GLY A 466 -15.76 2.96 -11.42
N PRO A 467 -16.10 1.68 -11.22
CA PRO A 467 -17.21 1.26 -10.38
C PRO A 467 -17.03 1.50 -8.88
N THR A 468 -15.86 1.95 -8.41
CA THR A 468 -15.65 2.20 -6.97
C THR A 468 -16.51 3.38 -6.49
N VAL A 469 -17.40 3.07 -5.55
CA VAL A 469 -18.14 4.04 -4.75
C VAL A 469 -17.38 4.27 -3.45
N TYR A 470 -17.19 5.53 -3.08
CA TYR A 470 -16.62 5.91 -1.80
C TYR A 470 -17.69 6.51 -0.89
N ALA A 471 -17.58 6.24 0.40
CA ALA A 471 -18.37 6.86 1.45
C ALA A 471 -17.44 7.49 2.51
N ILE A 472 -17.84 8.62 3.05
CA ILE A 472 -17.07 9.41 4.03
C ILE A 472 -17.94 9.60 5.26
N GLY A 473 -17.39 9.29 6.42
CA GLY A 473 -18.06 9.39 7.71
C GLY A 473 -17.06 9.54 8.86
N ASP A 474 -17.52 9.37 10.08
CA ASP A 474 -16.73 9.46 11.31
C ASP A 474 -16.45 8.06 11.90
N THR A 475 -16.25 7.98 13.21
CA THR A 475 -16.11 6.72 13.95
C THR A 475 -17.45 6.00 14.07
N GLY A 476 -17.88 5.30 13.02
CA GLY A 476 -19.14 4.55 13.06
C GLY A 476 -19.48 3.73 11.82
N MET A 477 -18.59 3.68 10.82
CA MET A 477 -18.90 3.15 9.49
C MET A 477 -19.07 1.62 9.37
N GLN A 478 -19.31 0.89 10.47
CA GLN A 478 -19.51 -0.56 10.43
C GLN A 478 -20.84 -0.93 9.76
N ASP A 479 -21.90 -0.15 10.00
CA ASP A 479 -23.18 -0.36 9.32
C ASP A 479 -23.05 -0.06 7.82
N THR A 480 -22.37 1.03 7.44
CA THR A 480 -22.03 1.34 6.04
C THR A 480 -21.24 0.22 5.37
N LEU A 481 -20.30 -0.40 6.09
CA LEU A 481 -19.51 -1.53 5.60
C LEU A 481 -20.38 -2.75 5.34
N ARG A 482 -21.19 -3.15 6.34
CA ARG A 482 -22.09 -4.29 6.20
C ARG A 482 -23.07 -4.08 5.04
N THR A 483 -23.64 -2.89 4.91
CA THR A 483 -24.55 -2.57 3.80
C THR A 483 -23.85 -2.64 2.44
N ALA A 484 -22.61 -2.17 2.33
CA ALA A 484 -21.83 -2.33 1.09
C ALA A 484 -21.64 -3.81 0.73
N GLU A 485 -21.31 -4.65 1.72
CA GLU A 485 -21.15 -6.10 1.52
C GLU A 485 -22.46 -6.78 1.14
N GLU A 486 -23.58 -6.39 1.76
CA GLU A 486 -24.92 -6.92 1.46
C GLU A 486 -25.35 -6.59 0.02
N VAL A 487 -25.22 -5.32 -0.39
CA VAL A 487 -25.56 -4.89 -1.77
C VAL A 487 -24.71 -5.60 -2.81
N MET A 488 -23.44 -5.87 -2.50
CA MET A 488 -22.52 -6.56 -3.40
C MET A 488 -22.54 -8.09 -3.24
N GLY A 489 -23.37 -8.66 -2.36
CA GLY A 489 -23.30 -10.07 -1.96
C GLY A 489 -23.41 -11.06 -3.13
N GLU A 490 -24.27 -10.76 -4.11
CA GLU A 490 -24.43 -11.62 -5.29
C GLU A 490 -23.31 -11.46 -6.33
N THR A 491 -22.80 -10.23 -6.49
CA THR A 491 -21.80 -9.91 -7.54
C THR A 491 -20.37 -10.15 -7.05
N GLY A 492 -20.15 -10.13 -5.74
CA GLY A 492 -18.83 -10.05 -5.14
C GLY A 492 -18.19 -8.67 -5.35
N GLY A 493 -16.95 -8.54 -4.86
CA GLY A 493 -16.22 -7.28 -4.90
C GLY A 493 -15.29 -7.15 -3.71
N SER A 494 -14.91 -5.91 -3.40
CA SER A 494 -14.14 -5.58 -2.21
C SER A 494 -14.71 -4.38 -1.50
N VAL A 495 -14.79 -4.47 -0.16
CA VAL A 495 -15.08 -3.34 0.73
C VAL A 495 -13.85 -3.09 1.58
N VAL A 496 -13.36 -1.86 1.58
CA VAL A 496 -12.17 -1.47 2.35
C VAL A 496 -12.50 -0.24 3.17
N LEU A 497 -12.46 -0.37 4.50
CA LEU A 497 -12.46 0.76 5.41
C LEU A 497 -11.03 1.26 5.60
N THR A 498 -10.78 2.50 5.21
CA THR A 498 -9.45 3.13 5.21
C THR A 498 -9.53 4.57 5.74
N ARG A 499 -8.39 5.26 5.70
CA ARG A 499 -8.24 6.67 6.04
C ARG A 499 -7.64 7.42 4.86
N ALA A 500 -7.71 8.74 4.93
CA ALA A 500 -6.95 9.57 4.01
C ALA A 500 -5.45 9.42 4.29
N CYS A 501 -4.67 9.39 3.22
CA CYS A 501 -3.21 9.45 3.34
C CYS A 501 -2.79 10.92 3.20
N ASN A 502 -2.38 11.54 4.32
CA ASN A 502 -2.00 12.95 4.38
C ASN A 502 -0.54 13.22 4.00
N HIS A 503 0.15 12.22 3.46
CA HIS A 503 1.49 12.33 2.89
C HIS A 503 1.49 11.83 1.44
N GLY A 504 2.49 12.24 0.68
CA GLY A 504 2.70 11.73 -0.68
C GLY A 504 3.24 10.30 -0.67
N ALA A 505 3.72 9.86 -1.83
CA ALA A 505 4.48 8.63 -1.93
C ALA A 505 5.78 8.76 -1.13
N GLU A 506 6.05 7.73 -0.32
CA GLU A 506 7.24 7.65 0.51
C GLU A 506 8.26 6.74 -0.16
N MET A 507 9.54 7.01 0.10
CA MET A 507 10.64 6.22 -0.41
C MET A 507 11.66 5.93 0.67
N ARG A 508 12.26 4.76 0.59
CA ARG A 508 13.43 4.43 1.40
C ARG A 508 14.47 3.71 0.55
N ALA A 509 15.73 4.08 0.75
CA ALA A 509 16.86 3.31 0.25
C ALA A 509 17.17 2.23 1.29
N ALA A 510 17.17 0.98 0.86
CA ALA A 510 17.72 -0.12 1.64
C ALA A 510 19.15 -0.39 1.14
N PRO A 511 20.15 -0.44 2.03
CA PRO A 511 21.51 -0.79 1.65
C PRO A 511 21.63 -2.22 1.14
#